data_AF-R7CK13-F1
#
_entry.id   AF-R7CK13-F1
#
_cell.length_a   1.000
_cell.length_b   1.000
_cell.length_c   1.000
_cell.angle_alpha   90.00
_cell.angle_beta   90.00
_cell.angle_gamma   90.00
#
_symmetry.space_group_name_H-M   'P 1'
#
loop_
_entity.id
_entity.type
_entity.pdbx_description
1 polymer ?
#
loop_
_entity_poly.entity_id
_entity_poly.type
_entity_poly.pdbx_seq_one_letter_code
_entity_poly.pdbx_strand_id
1 'polypeptide(L)'
;MKFRLRPHSKDESKALNPEKVEKKPLYIHYDKEGNRIGDDGYPLTPKRHRLHNVFNAIFIWAIICAVVGAGCAIIAYAQGQQYGGFSGDFSTFDLVVYGGNMINGYSVATLLRVEAVLLIFMGIFGTTINFKGFHWLYDKASPTILVIIMCLIGVVTVVYQGMLLSTVGIPDPGSLIMLILVILAAVFMKQVAEERPTLRKAKIARTEVKK
;
A
#
# COMPACT_ATOMS: atom_id res chain seq x y z
N MET A 1 18.97 13.37 -52.28
CA MET A 1 19.02 14.50 -51.34
C MET A 1 18.60 14.01 -49.95
N LYS A 2 19.49 13.99 -48.96
CA LYS A 2 19.15 13.72 -47.56
C LYS A 2 18.86 15.05 -46.87
N PHE A 3 17.60 15.33 -46.57
CA PHE A 3 17.21 16.47 -45.73
C PHE A 3 17.71 16.21 -44.30
N ARG A 4 18.82 16.87 -43.91
CA ARG A 4 19.20 16.98 -42.48
C ARG A 4 18.34 18.09 -41.88
N LEU A 5 17.29 17.70 -41.16
CA LEU A 5 16.57 18.58 -40.24
C LEU A 5 17.59 19.09 -39.21
N ARG A 6 17.90 20.39 -39.25
CA ARG A 6 18.67 21.03 -38.18
C ARG A 6 17.69 21.30 -37.04
N PRO A 7 17.94 20.81 -35.81
CA PRO A 7 17.05 21.05 -34.68
C PRO A 7 16.98 22.55 -34.40
N HIS A 8 15.76 23.08 -34.27
CA HIS A 8 15.51 24.51 -34.10
C HIS A 8 15.57 24.94 -32.63
N SER A 9 15.65 23.97 -31.70
CA SER A 9 15.73 24.20 -30.26
C SER A 9 16.59 23.15 -29.56
N LYS A 10 17.13 23.50 -28.37
CA LYS A 10 17.93 22.60 -27.52
C LYS A 10 17.13 21.38 -27.03
N ASP A 11 15.81 21.47 -27.00
CA ASP A 11 14.93 20.40 -26.52
C ASP A 11 14.77 19.30 -27.60
N GLU A 12 14.71 19.67 -28.88
CA GLU A 12 14.67 18.70 -29.99
C GLU A 12 15.99 17.92 -30.13
N SER A 13 17.13 18.55 -29.84
CA SER A 13 18.43 17.86 -29.86
C SER A 13 18.58 16.82 -28.75
N LYS A 14 17.89 16.99 -27.62
CA LYS A 14 17.85 15.99 -26.52
C LYS A 14 16.94 14.81 -26.83
N ALA A 15 15.89 15.02 -27.63
CA ALA A 15 15.00 13.93 -28.08
C ALA A 15 15.65 13.04 -29.16
N LEU A 16 16.49 13.63 -30.03
CA LEU A 16 17.19 12.93 -31.11
C LEU A 16 18.42 12.12 -30.64
N ASN A 17 19.02 12.47 -29.50
CA ASN A 17 20.08 11.71 -28.85
C ASN A 17 19.67 11.49 -27.39
N PRO A 18 18.92 10.41 -27.08
CA PRO A 18 18.70 10.04 -25.70
C PRO A 18 20.06 9.67 -25.09
N GLU A 19 20.61 10.56 -24.26
CA GLU A 19 21.72 10.21 -23.36
C GLU A 19 21.31 8.91 -22.65
N LYS A 20 22.10 7.85 -22.83
CA LYS A 20 21.95 6.63 -22.05
C LYS A 20 21.96 7.06 -20.59
N VAL A 21 20.83 6.93 -19.92
CA VAL A 21 20.72 7.16 -18.48
C VAL A 21 21.58 6.09 -17.83
N GLU A 22 22.86 6.40 -17.61
CA GLU A 22 23.75 5.58 -16.81
C GLU A 22 23.07 5.44 -15.44
N LYS A 23 22.63 4.22 -15.11
CA LYS A 23 22.13 3.90 -13.79
C LYS A 23 23.22 4.28 -12.81
N LYS A 24 23.03 5.41 -12.10
CA LYS A 24 23.94 5.82 -11.02
C LYS A 24 24.09 4.59 -10.10
N PRO A 25 25.31 4.10 -9.89
CA PRO A 25 25.49 2.89 -9.12
C PRO A 25 25.00 3.15 -7.70
N LEU A 26 24.32 2.16 -7.11
CA LEU A 26 23.80 2.28 -5.75
C LEU A 26 24.97 2.26 -4.77
N TYR A 27 25.33 3.44 -4.25
CA TYR A 27 26.30 3.59 -3.19
C TYR A 27 25.63 3.26 -1.85
N ILE A 28 26.18 2.27 -1.14
CA ILE A 28 25.79 1.96 0.24
C ILE A 28 26.88 2.51 1.14
N HIS A 29 26.54 3.50 1.95
CA HIS A 29 27.45 4.05 2.95
C HIS A 29 27.35 3.25 4.24
N TYR A 30 28.49 3.01 4.89
CA TYR A 30 28.61 2.38 6.19
C TYR A 30 29.34 3.33 7.15
N ASP A 31 28.93 3.28 8.41
CA ASP A 31 29.61 3.95 9.52
C ASP A 31 30.89 3.18 9.92
N LYS A 32 31.73 3.79 10.78
CA LYS A 32 32.97 3.19 11.32
C LYS A 32 32.74 1.87 12.04
N GLU A 33 31.52 1.65 12.55
CA GLU A 33 31.07 0.45 13.25
C GLU A 33 30.50 -0.62 12.30
N GLY A 34 30.49 -0.38 10.98
CA GLY A 34 29.95 -1.32 9.98
C GLY A 34 28.43 -1.27 9.82
N ASN A 35 27.75 -0.33 10.48
CA ASN A 35 26.30 -0.13 10.33
C ASN A 35 25.99 0.58 9.00
N ARG A 36 25.01 0.07 8.24
CA ARG A 36 24.53 0.72 7.02
C ARG A 36 23.95 2.09 7.37
N ILE A 37 24.30 3.10 6.61
CA ILE A 37 23.74 4.45 6.73
C ILE A 37 22.47 4.51 5.87
N GLY A 38 21.37 4.95 6.48
CA GLY A 38 20.12 5.21 5.78
C GLY A 38 20.22 6.42 4.87
N ASP A 39 19.25 6.61 3.99
CA ASP A 39 19.23 7.71 3.01
C ASP A 39 19.22 9.11 3.68
N ASP A 40 18.84 9.15 4.96
CA ASP A 40 18.84 10.35 5.79
C ASP A 40 20.18 10.67 6.49
N GLY A 41 21.22 9.87 6.23
CA GLY A 41 22.55 10.04 6.83
C GLY A 41 22.67 9.57 8.28
N TYR A 42 21.64 8.91 8.81
CA TYR A 42 21.66 8.29 10.13
C TYR A 42 21.92 6.79 10.02
N PRO A 43 22.53 6.14 11.03
CA PRO A 43 22.70 4.70 11.02
C PRO A 43 21.33 4.00 10.96
N LEU A 44 21.27 2.96 10.15
CA LEU A 44 20.10 2.09 10.01
C LEU A 44 20.12 1.07 11.16
N THR A 45 19.59 1.48 12.30
CA THR A 45 19.48 0.61 13.47
C THR A 45 18.55 -0.58 13.19
N PRO A 46 18.65 -1.69 13.94
CA PRO A 46 17.74 -2.83 13.80
C PRO A 46 16.26 -2.45 13.90
N LYS A 47 15.92 -1.47 14.74
CA LYS A 47 14.53 -0.97 14.89
C LYS A 47 14.06 -0.24 13.64
N ARG A 48 14.88 0.66 13.08
CA ARG A 48 14.58 1.36 11.82
C ARG A 48 14.47 0.39 10.65
N HIS A 49 15.31 -0.64 10.62
CA HIS A 49 15.26 -1.66 9.58
C HIS A 49 13.99 -2.52 9.65
N ARG A 50 13.55 -2.92 10.85
CA ARG A 50 12.26 -3.61 11.05
C ARG A 50 11.09 -2.78 10.54
N LEU A 51 11.05 -1.48 10.87
CA LEU A 51 9.99 -0.61 10.40
C LEU A 51 10.01 -0.44 8.87
N HIS A 52 11.19 -0.29 8.27
CA HIS A 52 11.35 -0.25 6.81
C HIS A 52 10.75 -1.51 6.15
N ASN A 53 11.06 -2.69 6.70
CA ASN A 53 10.55 -3.96 6.18
C ASN A 53 9.02 -4.08 6.34
N VAL A 54 8.45 -3.57 7.43
CA VAL A 54 6.99 -3.53 7.60
C VAL A 54 6.32 -2.60 6.59
N PHE A 55 6.88 -1.42 6.31
CA PHE A 55 6.35 -0.56 5.26
C PHE A 55 6.40 -1.23 3.88
N ASN A 56 7.49 -1.95 3.56
CA ASN A 56 7.56 -2.74 2.34
C ASN A 56 6.54 -3.89 2.31
N ALA A 57 6.33 -4.57 3.44
CA ALA A 57 5.32 -5.62 3.54
C ALA A 57 3.90 -5.07 3.32
N ILE A 58 3.59 -3.89 3.89
CA ILE A 58 2.33 -3.19 3.65
C ILE A 58 2.15 -2.84 2.17
N PHE A 59 3.21 -2.40 1.49
CA PHE A 59 3.15 -2.09 0.06
C PHE A 59 2.91 -3.32 -0.80
N ILE A 60 3.62 -4.43 -0.53
CA ILE A 60 3.41 -5.70 -1.23
C ILE A 60 1.98 -6.19 -0.99
N TRP A 61 1.51 -6.12 0.26
CA TRP A 61 0.14 -6.51 0.59
C TRP A 61 -0.91 -5.62 -0.10
N ALA A 62 -0.65 -4.32 -0.22
CA ALA A 62 -1.51 -3.39 -0.93
C ALA A 62 -1.65 -3.76 -2.43
N ILE A 63 -0.56 -4.18 -3.07
CA ILE A 63 -0.59 -4.67 -4.46
C ILE A 63 -1.41 -5.95 -4.55
N ILE A 64 -1.21 -6.90 -3.62
CA ILE A 64 -1.99 -8.15 -3.57
C ILE A 64 -3.47 -7.83 -3.41
N CYS A 65 -3.84 -6.93 -2.50
CA CYS A 65 -5.23 -6.50 -2.30
C CYS A 65 -5.80 -5.89 -3.59
N ALA A 66 -5.07 -5.04 -4.31
CA ALA A 66 -5.55 -4.47 -5.56
C ALA A 66 -5.84 -5.55 -6.63
N VAL A 67 -4.94 -6.52 -6.79
CA VAL A 67 -5.10 -7.62 -7.75
C VAL A 67 -6.24 -8.55 -7.36
N VAL A 68 -6.31 -8.96 -6.10
CA VAL A 68 -7.38 -9.83 -5.60
C VAL A 68 -8.72 -9.12 -5.65
N GLY A 69 -8.79 -7.83 -5.29
CA GLY A 69 -10.01 -7.03 -5.37
C GLY A 69 -10.53 -6.90 -6.80
N ALA A 70 -9.65 -6.70 -7.78
CA ALA A 70 -10.04 -6.75 -9.19
C ALA A 70 -10.57 -8.14 -9.59
N GLY A 71 -9.93 -9.21 -9.12
CA GLY A 71 -10.40 -10.59 -9.31
C GLY A 71 -11.78 -10.83 -8.72
N CYS A 72 -12.03 -10.38 -7.49
CA CYS A 72 -13.33 -10.45 -6.82
C CYS A 72 -14.41 -9.73 -7.63
N ALA A 73 -14.12 -8.54 -8.17
CA ALA A 73 -15.07 -7.80 -9.01
C ALA A 73 -15.43 -8.55 -10.30
N ILE A 74 -14.44 -9.16 -10.97
CA ILE A 74 -14.65 -9.95 -12.20
C ILE A 74 -15.47 -11.21 -11.88
N ILE A 75 -15.13 -11.93 -10.82
CA ILE A 75 -15.87 -13.14 -10.41
C ILE A 75 -17.30 -12.77 -10.01
N ALA A 76 -17.50 -11.67 -9.30
CA ALA A 76 -18.83 -11.17 -8.95
C ALA A 76 -19.68 -10.85 -10.18
N TYR A 77 -19.08 -10.31 -11.25
CA TYR A 77 -19.75 -10.10 -12.52
C TYR A 77 -20.11 -11.43 -13.21
N ALA A 78 -19.19 -12.39 -13.18
CA ALA A 78 -19.38 -13.72 -13.76
C ALA A 78 -20.44 -14.57 -13.02
N GLN A 79 -20.86 -14.19 -11.81
CA GLN A 79 -21.91 -14.91 -11.07
C GLN A 79 -23.32 -14.73 -11.65
N GLY A 80 -23.49 -13.94 -12.72
CA GLY A 80 -24.73 -13.89 -13.49
C GLY A 80 -25.95 -13.36 -12.73
N GLN A 81 -25.73 -12.61 -11.65
CA GLN A 81 -26.82 -12.05 -10.87
C GLN A 81 -27.57 -11.00 -11.68
N GLN A 82 -28.85 -11.29 -11.95
CA GLN A 82 -29.75 -10.31 -12.54
C GLN A 82 -30.30 -9.47 -11.39
N TYR A 83 -29.99 -8.17 -11.41
CA TYR A 83 -30.73 -7.21 -10.61
C TYR A 83 -32.15 -7.18 -11.16
N GLY A 84 -33.09 -7.78 -10.45
CA GLY A 84 -34.50 -7.67 -10.79
C GLY A 84 -34.85 -6.19 -10.77
N GLY A 85 -35.37 -5.68 -11.89
CA GLY A 85 -35.80 -4.30 -12.00
C GLY A 85 -36.75 -3.92 -10.86
N PHE A 86 -36.71 -2.63 -10.52
CA PHE A 86 -37.57 -1.98 -9.53
C PHE A 86 -39.02 -2.48 -9.62
N SER A 87 -39.44 -3.27 -8.62
CA SER A 87 -40.81 -3.77 -8.49
C SER A 87 -41.28 -3.57 -7.05
N GLY A 88 -41.61 -2.33 -6.70
CA GLY A 88 -42.22 -2.01 -5.40
C GLY A 88 -42.13 -0.52 -5.06
N ASP A 89 -43.17 -0.01 -4.40
CA ASP A 89 -43.32 1.36 -3.91
C ASP A 89 -42.04 1.93 -3.26
N PHE A 90 -41.84 3.25 -3.36
CA PHE A 90 -40.68 4.00 -2.82
C PHE A 90 -40.43 3.81 -1.30
N SER A 91 -41.32 3.11 -0.58
CA SER A 91 -41.20 2.78 0.85
C SER A 91 -40.35 1.53 1.15
N THR A 92 -40.08 0.67 0.17
CA THR A 92 -39.28 -0.56 0.37
C THR A 92 -38.17 -0.63 -0.66
N PHE A 93 -36.95 -0.28 -0.26
CA PHE A 93 -35.73 -0.51 -1.04
C PHE A 93 -35.40 -2.01 -1.08
N ASP A 94 -36.24 -2.80 -1.75
CA ASP A 94 -36.02 -4.24 -1.86
C ASP A 94 -35.29 -4.53 -3.18
N LEU A 95 -33.97 -4.67 -3.08
CA LEU A 95 -33.13 -5.07 -4.19
C LEU A 95 -33.30 -6.59 -4.39
N VAL A 96 -34.28 -6.98 -5.20
CA VAL A 96 -34.55 -8.40 -5.46
C VAL A 96 -33.49 -8.96 -6.41
N VAL A 97 -32.60 -9.78 -5.87
CA VAL A 97 -31.52 -10.42 -6.63
C VAL A 97 -31.93 -11.86 -6.95
N TYR A 98 -32.09 -12.16 -8.25
CA TYR A 98 -32.43 -13.51 -8.72
C TYR A 98 -31.17 -14.22 -9.23
N GLY A 99 -30.98 -15.46 -8.77
CA GLY A 99 -29.89 -16.35 -9.20
C GLY A 99 -28.52 -16.06 -8.57
N GLY A 100 -27.61 -17.02 -8.72
CA GLY A 100 -26.24 -16.97 -8.15
C GLY A 100 -26.05 -17.87 -6.93
N ASN A 101 -24.80 -18.06 -6.52
CA ASN A 101 -24.46 -18.89 -5.36
C ASN A 101 -24.76 -18.13 -4.06
N MET A 102 -25.16 -18.86 -3.01
CA MET A 102 -25.45 -18.29 -1.70
C MET A 102 -24.60 -18.96 -0.61
N ILE A 103 -24.10 -18.16 0.33
CA ILE A 103 -23.40 -18.62 1.53
C ILE A 103 -24.14 -18.07 2.74
N ASN A 104 -24.62 -18.96 3.61
CA ASN A 104 -25.34 -18.60 4.84
C ASN A 104 -26.47 -17.57 4.64
N GLY A 105 -27.21 -17.69 3.53
CA GLY A 105 -28.33 -16.79 3.19
C GLY A 105 -27.92 -15.49 2.48
N TYR A 106 -26.62 -15.24 2.29
CA TYR A 106 -26.11 -14.06 1.58
C TYR A 106 -25.66 -14.41 0.16
N SER A 107 -25.95 -13.50 -0.79
CA SER A 107 -25.45 -13.58 -2.17
C SER A 107 -23.93 -13.53 -2.22
N VAL A 108 -23.29 -14.55 -2.81
CA VAL A 108 -21.83 -14.58 -2.97
C VAL A 108 -21.34 -13.43 -3.86
N ALA A 109 -22.09 -13.02 -4.88
CA ALA A 109 -21.69 -11.92 -5.73
C ALA A 109 -21.73 -10.58 -4.96
N THR A 110 -22.69 -10.39 -4.07
CA THR A 110 -22.74 -9.21 -3.19
C THR A 110 -21.55 -9.21 -2.22
N LEU A 111 -21.26 -10.36 -1.60
CA LEU A 111 -20.09 -10.50 -0.74
C LEU A 111 -18.79 -10.20 -1.48
N LEU A 112 -18.61 -10.73 -2.69
CA LEU A 112 -17.44 -10.45 -3.53
C LEU A 112 -17.33 -8.99 -3.98
N ARG A 113 -18.46 -8.29 -4.20
CA ARG A 113 -18.44 -6.84 -4.50
C ARG A 113 -17.99 -6.03 -3.30
N VAL A 114 -18.52 -6.33 -2.12
CA VAL A 114 -18.13 -5.66 -0.88
C VAL A 114 -16.65 -5.92 -0.58
N GLU A 115 -16.21 -7.17 -0.73
CA GLU A 115 -14.81 -7.57 -0.59
C GLU A 115 -13.90 -6.82 -1.59
N ALA A 116 -14.30 -6.74 -2.85
CA ALA A 116 -13.55 -6.01 -3.88
C ALA A 116 -13.35 -4.53 -3.50
N VAL A 117 -14.40 -3.86 -3.01
CA VAL A 117 -14.32 -2.46 -2.58
C VAL A 117 -13.33 -2.29 -1.44
N LEU A 118 -13.36 -3.19 -0.46
CA LEU A 118 -12.47 -3.13 0.70
C LEU A 118 -11.01 -3.44 0.35
N LEU A 119 -10.77 -4.44 -0.50
CA LEU A 119 -9.43 -4.76 -0.98
C LEU A 119 -8.84 -3.61 -1.80
N ILE A 120 -9.64 -2.95 -2.65
CA ILE A 120 -9.18 -1.75 -3.39
C ILE A 120 -8.90 -0.59 -2.43
N PHE A 121 -9.77 -0.37 -1.45
CA PHE A 121 -9.55 0.63 -0.40
C PHE A 121 -8.23 0.38 0.35
N MET A 122 -7.99 -0.87 0.79
CA MET A 122 -6.75 -1.27 1.44
C MET A 122 -5.53 -1.12 0.51
N GLY A 123 -5.67 -1.39 -0.78
CA GLY A 123 -4.61 -1.17 -1.77
C GLY A 123 -4.19 0.30 -1.89
N ILE A 124 -5.16 1.22 -1.99
CA ILE A 124 -4.90 2.66 -2.11
C ILE A 124 -4.28 3.21 -0.83
N PHE A 125 -4.92 2.95 0.32
CA PHE A 125 -4.45 3.51 1.58
C PHE A 125 -3.20 2.81 2.11
N GLY A 126 -3.01 1.52 1.87
CA GLY A 126 -1.78 0.79 2.18
C GLY A 126 -0.58 1.32 1.40
N THR A 127 -0.75 1.63 0.12
CA THR A 127 0.29 2.30 -0.68
C THR A 127 0.61 3.69 -0.12
N THR A 128 -0.41 4.42 0.32
CA THR A 128 -0.22 5.74 0.94
C THR A 128 0.53 5.65 2.28
N ILE A 129 0.26 4.63 3.09
CA ILE A 129 1.03 4.35 4.32
C ILE A 129 2.49 4.10 4.00
N ASN A 130 2.82 3.35 2.95
CA ASN A 130 4.20 3.11 2.56
C ASN A 130 4.92 4.43 2.23
N PHE A 131 4.36 5.24 1.32
CA PHE A 131 4.98 6.50 0.93
C PHE A 131 5.10 7.47 2.10
N LYS A 132 4.00 7.74 2.82
CA LYS A 132 4.02 8.66 3.97
C LYS A 132 4.86 8.11 5.13
N GLY A 133 4.89 6.79 5.31
CA GLY A 133 5.73 6.09 6.29
C GLY A 133 7.21 6.30 6.03
N PHE A 134 7.65 6.24 4.77
CA PHE A 134 9.04 6.54 4.42
C PHE A 134 9.40 8.01 4.57
N HIS A 135 8.52 8.94 4.18
CA HIS A 135 8.74 10.37 4.44
C HIS A 135 8.82 10.66 5.94
N TRP A 136 8.01 9.98 6.76
CA TRP A 136 8.12 10.10 8.21
C TRP A 136 9.45 9.52 8.71
N LEU A 137 9.88 8.35 8.21
CA LEU A 137 11.07 7.63 8.68
C LEU A 137 12.38 8.33 8.31
N TYR A 138 12.49 8.86 7.09
CA TYR A 138 13.71 9.44 6.53
C TYR A 138 13.70 10.96 6.50
N ASP A 139 12.60 11.58 6.05
CA ASP A 139 12.54 13.04 5.84
C ASP A 139 12.07 13.82 7.07
N LYS A 140 11.87 13.14 8.20
CA LYS A 140 11.36 13.72 9.46
C LYS A 140 10.01 14.45 9.27
N ALA A 141 9.21 14.02 8.31
CA ALA A 141 7.87 14.55 8.09
C ALA A 141 6.96 14.33 9.32
N SER A 142 5.90 15.13 9.43
CA SER A 142 4.92 14.99 10.52
C SER A 142 4.19 13.62 10.46
N PRO A 143 4.03 12.90 11.58
CA PRO A 143 3.30 11.64 11.62
C PRO A 143 1.78 11.79 11.51
N THR A 144 1.22 12.99 11.66
CA THR A 144 -0.23 13.18 11.86
C THR A 144 -1.08 12.52 10.77
N ILE A 145 -0.78 12.79 9.50
CA ILE A 145 -1.55 12.24 8.37
C ILE A 145 -1.39 10.71 8.30
N LEU A 146 -0.17 10.21 8.54
CA LEU A 146 0.12 8.78 8.54
C LEU A 146 -0.70 8.06 9.62
N VAL A 147 -0.72 8.60 10.84
CA VAL A 147 -1.48 8.04 11.96
C VAL A 147 -2.99 8.07 11.67
N ILE A 148 -3.52 9.17 11.11
CA ILE A 148 -4.94 9.24 10.72
C ILE A 148 -5.30 8.14 9.73
N ILE A 149 -4.48 7.93 8.69
CA ILE A 149 -4.72 6.88 7.69
C ILE A 149 -4.62 5.49 8.32
N MET A 150 -3.63 5.25 9.18
CA MET A 150 -3.49 3.98 9.89
C MET A 150 -4.70 3.70 10.79
N CYS A 151 -5.18 4.70 11.52
CA CYS A 151 -6.39 4.59 12.35
C CYS A 151 -7.63 4.32 11.49
N LEU A 152 -7.79 5.04 10.37
CA LEU A 152 -8.90 4.83 9.45
C LEU A 152 -8.94 3.38 8.93
N ILE A 153 -7.80 2.86 8.45
CA ILE A 153 -7.72 1.46 8.00
C ILE A 153 -8.03 0.52 9.15
N GLY A 154 -7.45 0.74 10.34
CA GLY A 154 -7.69 -0.11 11.51
C GLY A 154 -9.16 -0.17 11.91
N VAL A 155 -9.87 0.96 11.87
CA VAL A 155 -11.32 1.00 12.17
C VAL A 155 -12.10 0.26 11.09
N VAL A 156 -11.83 0.52 9.81
CA VAL A 156 -12.54 -0.12 8.70
C VAL A 156 -12.34 -1.63 8.72
N THR A 157 -11.12 -2.13 8.95
CA THR A 157 -10.86 -3.58 9.00
C THR A 157 -11.52 -4.24 10.20
N VAL A 158 -11.51 -3.62 11.38
CA VAL A 158 -12.19 -4.16 12.57
C VAL A 158 -13.70 -4.21 12.39
N VAL A 159 -14.30 -3.13 11.87
CA VAL A 159 -15.75 -3.07 11.62
C VAL A 159 -16.16 -4.10 10.58
N TYR A 160 -15.41 -4.22 9.49
CA TYR A 160 -15.70 -5.20 8.45
C TYR A 160 -15.57 -6.64 8.93
N GLN A 161 -14.47 -6.95 9.65
CA GLN A 161 -14.25 -8.26 10.22
C GLN A 161 -15.36 -8.64 11.21
N GLY A 162 -15.76 -7.70 12.07
CA GLY A 162 -16.87 -7.89 13.02
C GLY A 162 -18.20 -8.15 12.30
N MET A 163 -18.48 -7.36 11.25
CA MET A 163 -19.67 -7.56 10.42
C MET A 163 -19.67 -8.95 9.79
N LEU A 164 -18.62 -9.35 9.07
CA LEU A 164 -18.55 -10.65 8.40
C LEU A 164 -18.67 -11.84 9.36
N LEU A 165 -18.03 -11.76 10.53
CA LEU A 165 -18.14 -12.81 11.55
C LEU A 165 -19.55 -12.89 12.14
N SER A 166 -20.23 -11.74 12.33
CA SER A 166 -21.58 -11.71 12.91
C SER A 166 -22.68 -12.10 11.93
N THR A 167 -22.51 -11.83 10.63
CA THR A 167 -23.54 -12.06 9.61
C THR A 167 -23.30 -13.33 8.81
N VAL A 168 -22.10 -13.49 8.24
CA VAL A 168 -21.75 -14.61 7.36
C VAL A 168 -21.07 -15.74 8.13
N GLY A 169 -20.43 -15.45 9.27
CA GLY A 169 -19.72 -16.44 10.08
C GLY A 169 -18.37 -16.87 9.50
N ILE A 170 -17.82 -16.10 8.56
CA ILE A 170 -16.53 -16.40 7.90
C ILE A 170 -15.57 -15.23 8.16
N PRO A 171 -14.33 -15.49 8.63
CA PRO A 171 -13.32 -14.45 8.76
C PRO A 171 -12.79 -14.02 7.39
N ASP A 172 -12.52 -12.73 7.21
CA ASP A 172 -11.80 -12.24 6.04
C ASP A 172 -10.28 -12.19 6.30
N PRO A 173 -9.47 -13.00 5.59
CA PRO A 173 -8.02 -12.97 5.72
C PRO A 173 -7.41 -11.66 5.22
N GLY A 174 -8.05 -10.97 4.26
CA GLY A 174 -7.61 -9.71 3.67
C GLY A 174 -7.37 -8.62 4.71
N SER A 175 -8.45 -8.31 5.42
CA SER A 175 -8.52 -7.31 6.49
C SER A 175 -7.74 -7.72 7.74
N LEU A 176 -7.70 -9.01 8.09
CA LEU A 176 -6.91 -9.51 9.22
C LEU A 176 -5.41 -9.28 9.02
N ILE A 177 -4.87 -9.64 7.86
CA ILE A 177 -3.45 -9.44 7.56
C ILE A 177 -3.12 -7.94 7.56
N MET A 178 -3.98 -7.12 6.94
CA MET A 178 -3.79 -5.67 6.93
C MET A 178 -3.80 -5.08 8.35
N LEU A 179 -4.71 -5.53 9.21
CA LEU A 179 -4.79 -5.10 10.61
C LEU A 179 -3.51 -5.43 11.38
N ILE A 180 -2.99 -6.66 11.23
CA ILE A 180 -1.74 -7.08 11.86
C ILE A 180 -0.58 -6.19 11.40
N LEU A 181 -0.47 -5.94 10.09
CA LEU A 181 0.60 -5.10 9.55
C LEU A 181 0.52 -3.65 10.05
N VAL A 182 -0.68 -3.08 10.17
CA VAL A 182 -0.89 -1.74 10.73
C VAL A 182 -0.50 -1.67 12.21
N ILE A 183 -0.86 -2.69 13.00
CA ILE A 183 -0.46 -2.79 14.42
C ILE A 183 1.07 -2.87 14.54
N LEU A 184 1.71 -3.73 13.76
CA LEU A 184 3.17 -3.86 13.75
C LEU A 184 3.84 -2.54 13.36
N ALA A 185 3.32 -1.84 12.35
CA ALA A 185 3.81 -0.53 11.96
C ALA A 185 3.69 0.48 13.11
N ALA A 186 2.56 0.52 13.84
CA ALA A 186 2.37 1.42 14.96
C ALA A 186 3.36 1.13 16.11
N VAL A 187 3.55 -0.14 16.45
CA VAL A 187 4.51 -0.57 17.49
C VAL A 187 5.94 -0.18 17.11
N PHE A 188 6.36 -0.47 15.88
CA PHE A 188 7.71 -0.14 15.42
C PHE A 188 7.92 1.37 15.23
N MET A 189 6.90 2.13 14.83
CA MET A 189 6.97 3.59 14.83
C MET A 189 7.22 4.14 16.23
N LYS A 190 6.55 3.62 17.26
CA LYS A 190 6.82 4.02 18.65
C LYS A 190 8.26 3.70 19.06
N GLN A 191 8.75 2.50 18.77
CA GLN A 191 10.13 2.10 19.08
C GLN A 191 11.18 2.98 18.38
N VAL A 192 10.93 3.37 17.13
CA VAL A 192 11.81 4.27 16.37
C VAL A 192 11.70 5.71 16.88
N ALA A 193 10.52 6.16 17.29
CA ALA A 193 10.33 7.50 17.86
C ALA A 193 11.08 7.66 19.19
N GLU A 194 11.13 6.62 20.03
CA GLU A 194 11.91 6.59 21.26
C GLU A 194 13.44 6.57 21.01
N GLU A 195 13.89 5.92 19.93
CA GLU A 195 15.31 5.86 19.57
C GLU A 195 15.80 7.16 18.89
N ARG A 196 14.93 7.84 18.14
CA ARG A 196 15.27 9.01 17.32
C ARG A 196 16.07 10.12 18.03
N PRO A 197 15.76 10.52 19.28
CA PRO A 197 16.51 11.55 20.01
C PRO A 197 17.95 11.16 20.33
N THR A 198 18.23 9.86 20.41
CA THR A 198 19.57 9.33 20.75
C THR A 198 20.48 9.18 19.53
N LEU A 199 19.92 9.22 18.32
CA LEU A 199 20.67 9.01 17.08
C LEU A 199 21.44 10.26 16.67
N ARG A 200 22.75 10.10 16.45
CA ARG A 200 23.62 11.11 15.83
C ARG A 200 23.87 10.75 14.37
N LYS A 201 24.16 11.76 13.54
CA LYS A 201 24.55 11.52 12.15
C LYS A 201 25.86 10.71 12.13
N ALA A 202 25.85 9.63 11.37
CA ALA A 202 27.02 8.77 11.20
C ALA A 202 28.08 9.49 10.34
N LYS A 203 29.37 9.36 10.69
CA LYS A 203 30.44 9.81 9.80
C LYS A 203 30.70 8.69 8.79
N ILE A 204 30.56 8.98 7.51
CA ILE A 204 30.77 8.00 6.43
C ILE A 204 32.22 7.48 6.52
N ALA A 205 32.38 6.19 6.79
CA ALA A 205 33.68 5.55 6.95
C ALA A 205 34.03 4.65 5.77
N ARG A 206 33.03 3.99 5.18
CA ARG A 206 33.20 3.08 4.04
C ARG A 206 32.02 3.24 3.09
N THR A 207 32.30 3.27 1.79
CA THR A 207 31.28 3.32 0.74
C THR A 207 31.46 2.09 -0.14
N GLU A 208 30.44 1.24 -0.22
CA GLU A 208 30.41 0.12 -1.14
C GLU A 208 29.56 0.47 -2.36
N VAL A 209 30.10 0.19 -3.55
CA VAL A 209 29.37 0.34 -4.80
C VAL A 209 28.72 -1.00 -5.11
N LYS A 210 27.39 -1.08 -5.01
CA LYS A 210 26.69 -2.29 -5.43
C LYS A 210 26.62 -2.28 -6.96
N LYS A 211 27.44 -3.13 -7.60
CA LYS A 211 27.36 -3.40 -9.04
C LYS A 211 26.09 -4.17 -9.39
#